data_AF-A0A2S6RWT3-F1
#
_entry.id   AF-A0A2S6RWT3-F1
#
_cell.length_a   1.000
_cell.length_b   1.000
_cell.length_c   1.000
_cell.angle_alpha   90.00
_cell.angle_beta   90.00
_cell.angle_gamma   90.00
#
_symmetry.space_group_name_H-M   'P 1'
#
loop_
_entity.id
_entity.type
_entity.pdbx_description
1 polymer ?
#
loop_
_entity_poly.entity_id
_entity_poly.type
_entity_poly.pdbx_seq_one_letter_code
_entity_poly.pdbx_strand_id
1 'polypeptide(L)'
;LTEVVFGPMGNAEMERVLDNTHEYRVVTDPEEAGRKVHKKVELFANISEPMFCGTCHDVTLFNGFRLEEAFSEYRTSPAAARGETCQDCHMGKVQGVASGYDYGPAAVVGGVETMPRKLTNHFFAGPDYSLIHPGIFPHNSVAQALATMEEWLQFDVDAGWGTDEFEDTVTDDGQFPEAWQSIDDRYDARDIIDYQLERLAWATEQRLEVLRNGYILGDIVTKRADAGGIEFDVQVRSGTDGHNVPTGFTGERLVWLEVTVTDDDGNVVFVSGDRDPNGDLRDGHSAYVHAGVTALDPYLMSLQSIFVTQNVRGGEIEHVIPIPYPVTALPRVLPSAVSLVFTGEPATERVHKRGIEPLGERWGHYVVEGDALTGPGPYRAVIKLIQQPVPINLVVAMQDVGFDYGLTPRQVGDAYIAGAQVLWEREVIFNIDPGQATNQTDNETKLDG
;
A
#
# COMPACT_ATOMS: atom_id res chain seq x y z
N LEU A 1 23.63 14.57 -21.49
CA LEU A 1 22.74 14.04 -22.56
C LEU A 1 23.47 13.32 -23.70
N THR A 2 24.80 13.42 -23.81
CA THR A 2 25.58 12.72 -24.86
C THR A 2 26.39 11.53 -24.32
N GLU A 3 26.18 11.17 -23.06
CA GLU A 3 26.85 10.04 -22.42
C GLU A 3 26.31 8.70 -22.94
N VAL A 4 27.06 7.63 -22.70
CA VAL A 4 26.61 6.25 -22.92
C VAL A 4 25.46 5.95 -21.97
N VAL A 5 24.44 5.26 -22.46
CA VAL A 5 23.32 4.76 -21.66
C VAL A 5 23.23 3.24 -21.76
N PHE A 6 22.47 2.63 -20.87
CA PHE A 6 22.34 1.18 -20.79
C PHE A 6 20.91 0.76 -21.09
N GLY A 7 20.72 -0.32 -21.84
CA GLY A 7 19.40 -0.81 -22.19
C GLY A 7 19.36 -2.29 -22.57
N PRO A 8 18.16 -2.92 -22.55
CA PRO A 8 18.04 -4.37 -22.71
C PRO A 8 18.28 -4.86 -24.15
N MET A 9 18.25 -3.96 -25.14
CA MET A 9 18.37 -4.32 -26.57
C MET A 9 19.71 -3.90 -27.20
N GLY A 10 20.60 -3.25 -26.43
CA GLY A 10 21.89 -2.77 -26.94
C GLY A 10 21.78 -1.65 -27.99
N ASN A 11 22.81 -1.51 -28.82
CA ASN A 11 23.08 -0.30 -29.62
C ASN A 11 22.40 -0.23 -30.99
N ALA A 12 21.76 -1.30 -31.46
CA ALA A 12 21.37 -1.42 -32.87
C ALA A 12 20.47 -0.26 -33.36
N GLU A 13 19.48 0.12 -32.55
CA GLU A 13 18.58 1.23 -32.91
C GLU A 13 19.27 2.59 -32.81
N MET A 14 20.16 2.78 -31.83
CA MET A 14 20.93 4.01 -31.70
C MET A 14 21.89 4.18 -32.89
N GLU A 15 22.58 3.12 -33.32
CA GLU A 15 23.41 3.12 -34.53
C GLU A 15 22.59 3.51 -35.76
N ARG A 16 21.41 2.91 -35.94
CA ARG A 16 20.51 3.26 -37.05
C ARG A 16 20.12 4.73 -37.04
N VAL A 17 19.82 5.30 -35.87
CA VAL A 17 19.49 6.73 -35.73
C VAL A 17 20.70 7.62 -36.05
N LEU A 18 21.90 7.25 -35.57
CA LEU A 18 23.14 7.99 -35.80
C LEU A 18 23.62 7.90 -37.25
N ASP A 19 23.39 6.79 -37.95
CA ASP A 19 23.65 6.66 -39.39
C ASP A 19 22.72 7.57 -40.23
N ASN A 20 21.61 8.04 -39.64
CA ASN A 20 20.59 8.85 -40.29
C ASN A 20 20.36 10.21 -39.59
N THR A 21 21.41 10.82 -39.02
CA THR A 21 21.29 12.09 -38.26
C THR A 21 20.59 13.22 -38.99
N HIS A 22 20.67 13.27 -40.33
CA HIS A 22 19.97 14.26 -41.15
C HIS A 22 18.43 14.14 -41.09
N GLU A 23 17.93 12.92 -40.90
CA GLU A 23 16.50 12.61 -40.76
C GLU A 23 16.00 12.92 -39.34
N TYR A 24 16.72 12.42 -38.32
CA TYR A 24 16.34 12.57 -36.91
C TYR A 24 16.76 13.93 -36.31
N ARG A 25 17.60 14.70 -37.01
CA ARG A 25 18.13 16.02 -36.62
C ARG A 25 18.85 16.01 -35.27
N VAL A 26 19.70 15.00 -35.06
CA VAL A 26 20.43 14.79 -33.79
C VAL A 26 21.93 15.00 -33.91
N VAL A 27 22.55 15.39 -32.80
CA VAL A 27 24.00 15.56 -32.68
C VAL A 27 24.50 14.91 -31.39
N THR A 28 25.71 14.34 -31.43
CA THR A 28 26.34 13.64 -30.30
C THR A 28 27.44 14.45 -29.63
N ASP A 29 27.85 15.57 -30.22
CA ASP A 29 28.79 16.51 -29.62
C ASP A 29 28.02 17.51 -28.73
N PRO A 30 28.35 17.63 -27.42
CA PRO A 30 27.82 18.66 -26.53
C PRO A 30 27.96 20.09 -27.04
N GLU A 31 28.96 20.40 -27.86
CA GLU A 31 29.25 21.76 -28.33
C GLU A 31 28.56 22.09 -29.66
N GLU A 32 28.12 21.09 -30.43
CA GLU A 32 27.50 21.28 -31.74
C GLU A 32 26.06 21.80 -31.64
N ALA A 33 25.67 22.81 -32.40
CA ALA A 33 24.28 23.27 -32.38
C ALA A 33 23.32 22.19 -32.93
N GLY A 34 22.38 21.72 -32.11
CA GLY A 34 21.43 20.68 -32.51
C GLY A 34 20.78 19.95 -31.34
N ARG A 35 19.85 19.03 -31.65
CA ARG A 35 19.20 18.18 -30.63
C ARG A 35 20.21 17.15 -30.14
N LYS A 36 20.56 17.22 -28.85
CA LYS A 36 21.50 16.29 -28.25
C LYS A 36 20.90 14.89 -28.14
N VAL A 37 21.71 13.87 -28.44
CA VAL A 37 21.37 12.46 -28.22
C VAL A 37 22.55 11.71 -27.60
N HIS A 38 22.24 10.63 -26.89
CA HIS A 38 23.24 9.71 -26.34
C HIS A 38 24.10 9.11 -27.44
N LYS A 39 25.40 8.93 -27.17
CA LYS A 39 26.37 8.42 -28.16
C LYS A 39 26.22 6.93 -28.48
N LYS A 40 25.76 6.16 -27.49
CA LYS A 40 25.73 4.70 -27.54
C LYS A 40 24.78 4.15 -26.49
N VAL A 41 24.14 3.03 -26.80
CA VAL A 41 23.44 2.17 -25.84
C VAL A 41 24.26 0.90 -25.62
N GLU A 42 24.72 0.67 -24.41
CA GLU A 42 25.35 -0.59 -24.02
C GLU A 42 24.31 -1.60 -23.55
N LEU A 43 24.53 -2.87 -23.91
CA LEU A 43 23.64 -3.95 -23.55
C LEU A 43 23.69 -4.18 -22.04
N PHE A 44 22.54 -4.04 -21.39
CA PHE A 44 22.33 -4.41 -20.00
C PHE A 44 21.15 -5.35 -19.89
N ALA A 45 21.40 -6.64 -20.16
CA ALA A 45 20.35 -7.66 -20.21
C ALA A 45 19.64 -7.86 -18.87
N ASN A 46 20.37 -7.74 -17.75
CA ASN A 46 19.83 -8.01 -16.42
C ASN A 46 18.63 -7.14 -16.06
N ILE A 47 18.46 -5.94 -16.64
CA ILE A 47 17.29 -5.08 -16.37
C ILE A 47 15.95 -5.73 -16.73
N SER A 48 15.97 -6.75 -17.61
CA SER A 48 14.79 -7.53 -17.99
C SER A 48 14.59 -8.79 -17.14
N GLU A 49 15.48 -9.06 -16.18
CA GLU A 49 15.42 -10.23 -15.31
C GLU A 49 14.81 -9.88 -13.95
N PRO A 50 14.06 -10.80 -13.31
CA PRO A 50 13.52 -10.58 -11.95
C PRO A 50 14.58 -10.23 -10.90
N MET A 51 15.82 -10.72 -11.08
CA MET A 51 16.93 -10.43 -10.18
C MET A 51 17.26 -8.94 -10.12
N PHE A 52 16.95 -8.15 -11.15
CA PHE A 52 17.12 -6.70 -11.10
C PHE A 52 16.23 -6.06 -10.01
N CYS A 53 14.99 -6.52 -9.88
CA CYS A 53 14.10 -6.09 -8.80
C CYS A 53 14.56 -6.65 -7.45
N GLY A 54 15.06 -7.89 -7.45
CA GLY A 54 15.54 -8.58 -6.25
C GLY A 54 16.77 -7.96 -5.57
N THR A 55 17.47 -7.01 -6.21
CA THR A 55 18.56 -6.28 -5.52
C THR A 55 18.04 -5.35 -4.43
N CYS A 56 16.78 -4.93 -4.52
CA CYS A 56 16.15 -4.00 -3.59
C CYS A 56 14.94 -4.63 -2.88
N HIS A 57 14.20 -5.53 -3.56
CA HIS A 57 13.00 -6.17 -3.02
C HIS A 57 13.26 -7.51 -2.28
N ASP A 58 14.42 -7.61 -1.62
CA ASP A 58 14.77 -8.68 -0.67
C ASP A 58 15.69 -8.08 0.40
N VAL A 59 15.08 -7.44 1.41
CA VAL A 59 15.79 -6.61 2.39
C VAL A 59 16.12 -7.45 3.62
N THR A 60 17.41 -7.60 3.88
CA THR A 60 17.94 -8.28 5.06
C THR A 60 18.72 -7.31 5.92
N LEU A 61 18.38 -7.23 7.20
CA LEU A 61 19.11 -6.44 8.19
C LEU A 61 20.51 -7.00 8.43
N PHE A 62 21.38 -6.22 9.05
CA PHE A 62 22.76 -6.61 9.35
C PHE A 62 22.89 -7.86 10.25
N ASN A 63 21.90 -8.14 11.10
CA ASN A 63 21.84 -9.37 11.91
C ASN A 63 21.37 -10.59 11.10
N GLY A 64 21.03 -10.42 9.83
CA GLY A 64 20.46 -11.43 8.95
C GLY A 64 18.95 -11.63 9.11
N PHE A 65 18.27 -10.76 9.87
CA PHE A 65 16.81 -10.73 9.91
C PHE A 65 16.25 -10.28 8.57
N ARG A 66 15.34 -11.06 8.00
CA ARG A 66 14.72 -10.79 6.71
C ARG A 66 13.51 -9.89 6.93
N LEU A 67 13.69 -8.61 6.64
CA LEU A 67 12.66 -7.59 6.83
C LEU A 67 11.63 -7.63 5.70
N GLU A 68 12.12 -7.81 4.47
CA GLU A 68 11.31 -7.90 3.26
C GLU A 68 11.80 -9.08 2.43
N GLU A 69 10.89 -9.93 1.94
CA GLU A 69 11.24 -11.18 1.27
C GLU A 69 10.56 -11.34 -0.10
N ALA A 70 10.12 -10.24 -0.72
CA ALA A 70 9.27 -10.28 -1.91
C ALA A 70 9.90 -11.09 -3.07
N PHE A 71 11.19 -10.87 -3.35
CA PHE A 71 11.87 -11.63 -4.40
C PHE A 71 12.01 -13.11 -4.05
N SER A 72 12.25 -13.45 -2.78
CA SER A 72 12.35 -14.84 -2.34
C SER A 72 11.01 -15.57 -2.34
N GLU A 73 9.93 -14.89 -1.98
CA GLU A 73 8.55 -15.37 -2.17
C GLU A 73 8.27 -15.61 -3.65
N TYR A 74 8.74 -14.73 -4.53
CA TYR A 74 8.61 -14.91 -5.97
C TYR A 74 9.38 -16.12 -6.50
N ARG A 75 10.62 -16.33 -6.09
CA ARG A 75 11.45 -17.44 -6.61
C ARG A 75 10.84 -18.82 -6.42
N THR A 76 9.95 -18.99 -5.44
CA THR A 76 9.28 -20.26 -5.14
C THR A 76 7.82 -20.30 -5.63
N SER A 77 7.36 -19.26 -6.34
CA SER A 77 5.97 -19.09 -6.74
C SER A 77 5.63 -19.80 -8.06
N PRO A 78 4.34 -20.10 -8.30
CA PRO A 78 3.86 -20.58 -9.60
C PRO A 78 4.24 -19.68 -10.79
N ALA A 79 4.21 -18.35 -10.63
CA ALA A 79 4.60 -17.42 -11.69
C ALA A 79 6.06 -17.58 -12.11
N ALA A 80 6.98 -17.67 -11.13
CA ALA A 80 8.39 -17.91 -11.42
C ALA A 80 8.62 -19.27 -12.11
N ALA A 81 7.87 -20.30 -11.73
CA ALA A 81 7.92 -21.61 -12.39
C ALA A 81 7.46 -21.56 -13.86
N ARG A 82 6.58 -20.61 -14.22
CA ARG A 82 6.16 -20.35 -15.61
C ARG A 82 7.12 -19.43 -16.38
N GLY A 83 8.10 -18.83 -15.71
CA GLY A 83 9.01 -17.85 -16.31
C GLY A 83 8.42 -16.45 -16.46
N GLU A 84 7.28 -16.17 -15.80
CA GLU A 84 6.74 -14.81 -15.70
C GLU A 84 7.59 -14.00 -14.73
N THR A 85 7.93 -12.77 -15.11
CA THR A 85 8.83 -11.89 -14.37
C THR A 85 8.08 -10.85 -13.56
N CYS A 86 8.76 -10.21 -12.60
CA CYS A 86 8.21 -9.05 -11.89
C CYS A 86 7.73 -7.96 -12.88
N GLN A 87 8.50 -7.78 -13.96
CA GLN A 87 8.24 -6.82 -15.01
C GLN A 87 6.96 -7.15 -15.80
N ASP A 88 6.59 -8.42 -15.94
CA ASP A 88 5.39 -8.82 -16.69
C ASP A 88 4.11 -8.37 -15.98
N CYS A 89 4.09 -8.41 -14.65
CA CYS A 89 2.95 -7.97 -13.85
C CYS A 89 2.99 -6.46 -13.51
N HIS A 90 4.16 -5.89 -13.19
CA HIS A 90 4.26 -4.52 -12.69
C HIS A 90 4.61 -3.46 -13.75
N MET A 91 5.03 -3.88 -14.94
CA MET A 91 5.40 -2.97 -16.04
C MET A 91 4.56 -3.19 -17.30
N GLY A 92 3.52 -4.02 -17.19
CA GLY A 92 2.59 -4.36 -18.26
C GLY A 92 1.49 -3.31 -18.46
N LYS A 93 0.43 -3.73 -19.17
CA LYS A 93 -0.74 -2.87 -19.46
C LYS A 93 -1.63 -2.66 -18.24
N VAL A 94 -1.82 -3.72 -17.47
CA VAL A 94 -2.66 -3.77 -16.26
C VAL A 94 -1.76 -4.03 -15.06
N GLN A 95 -1.88 -3.22 -14.02
CA GLN A 95 -1.04 -3.33 -12.83
C GLN A 95 -1.31 -4.64 -12.07
N GLY A 96 -0.25 -5.38 -11.75
CA GLY A 96 -0.31 -6.61 -10.96
C GLY A 96 -0.72 -7.86 -11.76
N VAL A 97 -0.89 -7.75 -13.08
CA VAL A 97 -1.32 -8.87 -13.95
C VAL A 97 -0.40 -8.97 -15.16
N ALA A 98 0.07 -10.19 -15.48
CA ALA A 98 0.85 -10.50 -16.67
C ALA A 98 0.01 -10.37 -17.97
N SER A 99 -0.37 -9.13 -18.29
CA SER A 99 -1.30 -8.73 -19.36
C SER A 99 -0.60 -8.40 -20.67
N GLY A 100 0.71 -8.65 -20.74
CA GLY A 100 1.56 -8.25 -21.86
C GLY A 100 1.83 -6.75 -21.87
N TYR A 101 2.26 -6.25 -23.04
CA TYR A 101 2.82 -4.91 -23.19
C TYR A 101 2.31 -4.22 -24.43
N ASP A 102 2.33 -2.90 -24.41
CA ASP A 102 2.15 -2.11 -25.63
C ASP A 102 3.39 -2.18 -26.50
N TYR A 103 3.19 -1.94 -27.80
CA TYR A 103 4.26 -1.94 -28.79
C TYR A 103 4.19 -0.66 -29.60
N GLY A 104 5.33 0.00 -29.73
CA GLY A 104 5.43 1.28 -30.43
C GLY A 104 6.85 1.83 -30.40
N PRO A 105 7.06 3.00 -31.03
CA PRO A 105 8.36 3.65 -31.01
C PRO A 105 8.76 4.01 -29.58
N ALA A 106 10.05 3.83 -29.25
CA ALA A 106 10.57 4.23 -27.94
C ALA A 106 10.61 5.77 -27.79
N ALA A 107 10.76 6.47 -28.91
CA ALA A 107 10.77 7.92 -29.00
C ALA A 107 10.39 8.38 -30.41
N VAL A 108 9.87 9.60 -30.50
CA VAL A 108 9.73 10.37 -31.75
C VAL A 108 10.79 11.47 -31.75
N VAL A 109 11.78 11.37 -32.62
CA VAL A 109 12.95 12.26 -32.66
C VAL A 109 12.95 13.03 -33.98
N GLY A 110 12.94 14.35 -33.92
CA GLY A 110 12.85 15.19 -35.12
C GLY A 110 11.52 15.04 -35.90
N GLY A 111 10.50 14.44 -35.30
CA GLY A 111 9.24 14.08 -35.97
C GLY A 111 9.26 12.69 -36.62
N VAL A 112 10.35 11.92 -36.45
CA VAL A 112 10.53 10.58 -37.01
C VAL A 112 10.51 9.55 -35.88
N GLU A 113 9.75 8.48 -36.08
CA GLU A 113 9.61 7.40 -35.11
C GLU A 113 10.84 6.48 -35.12
N THR A 114 11.25 6.05 -33.93
CA THR A 114 12.20 4.95 -33.77
C THR A 114 11.55 3.60 -34.10
N MET A 115 12.35 2.56 -34.29
CA MET A 115 11.84 1.21 -34.52
C MET A 115 10.89 0.79 -33.37
N PRO A 116 9.73 0.20 -33.69
CA PRO A 116 8.82 -0.28 -32.67
C PRO A 116 9.47 -1.32 -31.74
N ARG A 117 9.20 -1.19 -30.45
CA ARG A 117 9.65 -2.13 -29.41
C ARG A 117 8.57 -2.30 -28.34
N LYS A 118 8.78 -3.26 -27.44
CA LYS A 118 8.05 -3.41 -26.18
C LYS A 118 8.12 -2.11 -25.37
N LEU A 119 6.96 -1.52 -25.07
CA LEU A 119 6.80 -0.37 -24.20
C LEU A 119 6.43 -0.86 -22.80
N THR A 120 7.21 -0.45 -21.81
CA THR A 120 7.01 -0.82 -20.42
C THR A 120 6.44 0.37 -19.64
N ASN A 121 5.38 0.12 -18.88
CA ASN A 121 4.88 1.08 -17.92
C ASN A 121 5.90 1.22 -16.78
N HIS A 122 6.26 2.45 -16.40
CA HIS A 122 7.23 2.74 -15.33
C HIS A 122 6.56 3.32 -14.07
N PHE A 123 5.24 3.22 -13.96
CA PHE A 123 4.51 3.72 -12.80
C PHE A 123 4.72 2.84 -11.56
N PHE A 124 4.80 1.51 -11.75
CA PHE A 124 5.06 0.52 -10.71
C PHE A 124 4.13 0.68 -9.50
N ALA A 125 2.82 0.54 -9.75
CA ALA A 125 1.83 0.73 -8.70
C ALA A 125 2.13 -0.18 -7.50
N GLY A 126 2.15 0.42 -6.31
CA GLY A 126 2.30 -0.24 -5.03
C GLY A 126 1.25 0.27 -4.03
N PRO A 127 1.34 -0.11 -2.74
CA PRO A 127 0.32 0.21 -1.74
C PRO A 127 0.35 1.66 -1.20
N ASP A 128 1.38 2.43 -1.54
CA ASP A 128 1.65 3.74 -0.94
C ASP A 128 1.05 4.92 -1.73
N TYR A 129 0.96 6.09 -1.09
CA TYR A 129 0.70 7.39 -1.72
C TYR A 129 1.59 8.47 -1.12
N SER A 130 1.77 9.54 -1.88
CA SER A 130 2.38 10.77 -1.38
C SER A 130 1.49 11.45 -0.34
N LEU A 131 2.11 11.82 0.79
CA LEU A 131 1.60 12.81 1.74
C LEU A 131 2.27 14.19 1.55
N ILE A 132 3.20 14.26 0.60
CA ILE A 132 4.01 15.46 0.34
C ILE A 132 3.18 16.44 -0.49
N HIS A 133 3.37 17.73 -0.22
CA HIS A 133 2.72 18.84 -0.91
C HIS A 133 2.78 18.69 -2.45
N PRO A 134 1.67 18.91 -3.19
CA PRO A 134 1.60 18.67 -4.64
C PRO A 134 2.53 19.58 -5.48
N GLY A 135 2.96 20.72 -4.94
CA GLY A 135 4.01 21.56 -5.54
C GLY A 135 5.39 20.90 -5.57
N ILE A 136 5.59 19.88 -4.74
CA ILE A 136 6.85 19.15 -4.58
C ILE A 136 6.81 17.81 -5.32
N PHE A 137 5.72 17.06 -5.12
CA PHE A 137 5.53 15.73 -5.69
C PHE A 137 4.15 15.60 -6.34
N PRO A 138 4.02 15.02 -7.55
CA PRO A 138 5.07 14.35 -8.36
C PRO A 138 6.21 15.26 -8.81
N HIS A 139 7.40 14.73 -9.12
CA HIS A 139 8.49 15.57 -9.59
C HIS A 139 8.11 16.26 -10.92
N ASN A 140 8.22 17.60 -10.94
CA ASN A 140 7.89 18.43 -12.08
C ASN A 140 8.94 19.53 -12.25
N SER A 141 9.58 19.59 -13.42
CA SER A 141 10.63 20.58 -13.70
C SER A 141 10.11 22.01 -13.77
N VAL A 142 8.84 22.21 -14.13
CA VAL A 142 8.21 23.53 -14.14
C VAL A 142 8.00 24.00 -12.70
N ALA A 143 7.52 23.12 -11.82
CA ALA A 143 7.37 23.41 -10.39
C ALA A 143 8.71 23.79 -9.73
N GLN A 144 9.77 23.03 -10.05
CA GLN A 144 11.13 23.29 -9.55
C GLN A 144 11.74 24.59 -10.09
N ALA A 145 11.30 25.05 -11.27
CA ALA A 145 11.75 26.30 -11.86
C ALA A 145 10.99 27.51 -11.30
N LEU A 146 9.72 27.33 -10.92
CA LEU A 146 8.86 28.39 -10.38
C LEU A 146 9.25 28.77 -8.95
N ALA A 147 9.41 27.78 -8.07
CA ALA A 147 9.69 28.02 -6.66
C ALA A 147 10.54 26.92 -6.04
N THR A 148 11.23 27.28 -4.96
CA THR A 148 11.99 26.35 -4.12
C THR A 148 11.06 25.45 -3.31
N MET A 149 11.62 24.37 -2.75
CA MET A 149 10.88 23.45 -1.89
C MET A 149 10.24 24.15 -0.69
N GLU A 150 10.97 25.08 -0.06
CA GLU A 150 10.49 25.80 1.13
C GLU A 150 9.34 26.74 0.79
N GLU A 151 9.40 27.42 -0.36
CA GLU A 151 8.32 28.29 -0.83
C GLU A 151 7.08 27.46 -1.19
N TRP A 152 7.24 26.29 -1.82
CA TRP A 152 6.12 25.38 -2.09
C TRP A 152 5.39 24.92 -0.83
N LEU A 153 6.10 24.71 0.28
CA LEU A 153 5.47 24.35 1.57
C LEU A 153 4.66 25.50 2.19
N GLN A 154 4.83 26.73 1.70
CA GLN A 154 4.07 27.89 2.15
C GLN A 154 2.83 28.17 1.30
N PHE A 155 2.68 27.50 0.14
CA PHE A 155 1.52 27.67 -0.73
C PHE A 155 0.32 26.89 -0.15
N ASP A 156 -0.78 27.58 0.14
CA ASP A 156 -1.95 26.97 0.78
C ASP A 156 -2.96 26.46 -0.26
N VAL A 157 -2.85 25.18 -0.59
CA VAL A 157 -3.74 24.49 -1.55
C VAL A 157 -5.16 24.38 -1.02
N ASP A 158 -5.32 24.11 0.27
CA ASP A 158 -6.62 23.87 0.91
C ASP A 158 -7.42 25.16 1.06
N ALA A 159 -6.75 26.30 1.27
CA ALA A 159 -7.36 27.63 1.23
C ALA A 159 -7.77 28.06 -0.19
N GLY A 160 -7.32 27.35 -1.23
CA GLY A 160 -7.67 27.64 -2.62
C GLY A 160 -6.83 28.75 -3.27
N TRP A 161 -5.60 28.97 -2.83
CA TRP A 161 -4.72 29.99 -3.41
C TRP A 161 -4.59 29.83 -4.93
N GLY A 162 -4.63 30.97 -5.65
CA GLY A 162 -4.58 31.00 -7.11
C GLY A 162 -5.85 30.52 -7.82
N THR A 163 -6.98 30.44 -7.12
CA THR A 163 -8.30 30.22 -7.74
C THR A 163 -9.10 31.51 -7.78
N ASP A 164 -9.95 31.69 -8.81
CA ASP A 164 -10.83 32.87 -8.92
C ASP A 164 -11.65 33.09 -7.63
N GLU A 165 -12.20 32.03 -7.03
CA GLU A 165 -13.01 32.10 -5.80
C GLU A 165 -12.22 32.68 -4.62
N PHE A 166 -10.96 32.28 -4.45
CA PHE A 166 -10.10 32.80 -3.40
C PHE A 166 -9.65 34.23 -3.73
N GLU A 167 -9.12 34.45 -4.93
CA GLU A 167 -8.50 35.72 -5.30
C GLU A 167 -9.52 36.87 -5.40
N ASP A 168 -10.78 36.59 -5.77
CA ASP A 168 -11.86 37.60 -5.79
C ASP A 168 -12.32 38.04 -4.39
N THR A 169 -12.01 37.26 -3.35
CA THR A 169 -12.49 37.50 -1.97
C THR A 169 -11.42 38.05 -1.03
N VAL A 170 -10.15 37.93 -1.37
CA VAL A 170 -9.04 38.46 -0.58
C VAL A 170 -8.95 39.97 -0.73
N THR A 171 -9.03 40.69 0.39
CA THR A 171 -9.07 42.17 0.41
C THR A 171 -7.77 42.84 0.85
N ASP A 172 -6.75 42.09 1.26
CA ASP A 172 -5.49 42.64 1.80
C ASP A 172 -4.27 41.90 1.22
N ASP A 173 -3.48 42.60 0.40
CA ASP A 173 -2.26 42.11 -0.27
C ASP A 173 -1.09 41.78 0.69
N GLY A 174 -1.28 42.00 2.01
CA GLY A 174 -0.21 41.96 3.02
C GLY A 174 -0.03 40.64 3.78
N GLN A 175 -0.71 39.54 3.40
CA GLN A 175 -0.69 38.27 4.16
C GLN A 175 0.01 37.10 3.47
N PHE A 176 0.55 37.30 2.26
CA PHE A 176 1.23 36.23 1.53
C PHE A 176 2.74 36.22 1.80
N PRO A 177 3.37 35.04 1.88
CA PRO A 177 4.82 34.90 1.82
C PRO A 177 5.40 35.57 0.59
N GLU A 178 6.66 36.00 0.65
CA GLU A 178 7.33 36.77 -0.41
C GLU A 178 7.19 36.14 -1.81
N ALA A 179 7.38 34.82 -1.91
CA ALA A 179 7.26 34.06 -3.16
C ALA A 179 5.84 34.04 -3.75
N TRP A 180 4.81 34.30 -2.94
CA TRP A 180 3.40 34.19 -3.32
C TRP A 180 2.65 35.52 -3.18
N GLN A 181 3.36 36.66 -3.08
CA GLN A 181 2.73 37.98 -3.00
C GLN A 181 1.98 38.34 -4.28
N SER A 182 2.56 38.00 -5.43
CA SER A 182 1.94 38.26 -6.73
C SER A 182 0.75 37.33 -6.95
N ILE A 183 -0.39 37.92 -7.35
CA ILE A 183 -1.55 37.15 -7.78
C ILE A 183 -1.24 36.27 -9.00
N ASP A 184 -0.42 36.78 -9.93
CA ASP A 184 -0.04 36.04 -11.14
C ASP A 184 0.79 34.80 -10.78
N ASP A 185 1.72 34.90 -9.82
CA ASP A 185 2.53 33.75 -9.37
C ASP A 185 1.66 32.71 -8.66
N ARG A 186 0.59 33.13 -7.97
CA ARG A 186 -0.37 32.19 -7.35
C ARG A 186 -1.19 31.46 -8.40
N TYR A 187 -1.64 32.12 -9.47
CA TYR A 187 -2.31 31.46 -10.59
C TYR A 187 -1.38 30.47 -11.31
N ASP A 188 -0.15 30.89 -11.62
CA ASP A 188 0.86 30.01 -12.24
C ASP A 188 1.16 28.78 -11.36
N ALA A 189 1.25 28.99 -10.04
CA ALA A 189 1.39 27.90 -9.09
C ALA A 189 0.16 26.99 -9.06
N ARG A 190 -1.05 27.55 -9.10
CA ARG A 190 -2.30 26.79 -9.10
C ARG A 190 -2.42 25.87 -10.31
N ASP A 191 -2.06 26.35 -11.50
CA ASP A 191 -2.05 25.52 -12.72
C ASP A 191 -1.14 24.29 -12.55
N ILE A 192 0.02 24.46 -11.90
CA ILE A 192 0.93 23.35 -11.58
C ILE A 192 0.28 22.41 -10.57
N ILE A 193 -0.33 22.95 -9.52
CA ILE A 193 -0.98 22.15 -8.47
C ILE A 193 -2.12 21.31 -9.06
N ASP A 194 -3.00 21.89 -9.86
CA ASP A 194 -4.12 21.19 -10.48
C ASP A 194 -3.64 20.06 -11.39
N TYR A 195 -2.64 20.33 -12.23
CA TYR A 195 -2.01 19.29 -13.04
C TYR A 195 -1.42 18.14 -12.19
N GLN A 196 -0.87 18.44 -11.02
CA GLN A 196 -0.28 17.43 -10.14
C GLN A 196 -1.34 16.64 -9.38
N LEU A 197 -2.42 17.29 -8.95
CA LEU A 197 -3.58 16.66 -8.34
C LEU A 197 -4.24 15.68 -9.29
N GLU A 198 -4.38 16.03 -10.58
CA GLU A 198 -4.88 15.10 -11.61
C GLU A 198 -4.00 13.85 -11.71
N ARG A 199 -2.67 14.01 -11.65
CA ARG A 199 -1.74 12.86 -11.69
C ARG A 199 -1.79 12.01 -10.43
N LEU A 200 -1.96 12.62 -9.26
CA LEU A 200 -2.14 11.90 -8.00
C LEU A 200 -3.49 11.15 -7.96
N ALA A 201 -4.54 11.72 -8.55
CA ALA A 201 -5.82 11.05 -8.73
C ALA A 201 -5.67 9.82 -9.65
N TRP A 202 -5.03 9.98 -10.81
CA TRP A 202 -4.71 8.85 -11.68
C TRP A 202 -3.85 7.78 -10.97
N ALA A 203 -2.83 8.20 -10.22
CA ALA A 203 -1.99 7.29 -9.43
C ALA A 203 -2.81 6.49 -8.39
N THR A 204 -3.83 7.11 -7.80
CA THR A 204 -4.75 6.48 -6.86
C THR A 204 -5.58 5.38 -7.53
N GLU A 205 -6.00 5.57 -8.79
CA GLU A 205 -6.68 4.55 -9.58
C GLU A 205 -5.76 3.37 -9.91
N GLN A 206 -4.52 3.64 -10.32
CA GLN A 206 -3.53 2.59 -10.62
C GLN A 206 -3.18 1.77 -9.37
N ARG A 207 -3.11 2.42 -8.21
CA ARG A 207 -2.98 1.72 -6.92
C ARG A 207 -4.21 0.84 -6.64
N LEU A 208 -5.41 1.37 -6.82
CA LEU A 208 -6.63 0.59 -6.60
C LEU A 208 -6.67 -0.64 -7.53
N GLU A 209 -6.23 -0.48 -8.79
CA GLU A 209 -6.12 -1.59 -9.75
C GLU A 209 -5.17 -2.68 -9.24
N VAL A 210 -3.93 -2.35 -8.87
CA VAL A 210 -2.97 -3.35 -8.39
C VAL A 210 -3.45 -4.03 -7.11
N LEU A 211 -4.06 -3.28 -6.19
CA LEU A 211 -4.56 -3.82 -4.92
C LEU A 211 -5.78 -4.72 -5.13
N ARG A 212 -6.71 -4.36 -6.02
CA ARG A 212 -7.86 -5.24 -6.36
C ARG A 212 -7.42 -6.50 -7.10
N ASN A 213 -6.38 -6.41 -7.93
CA ASN A 213 -5.81 -7.59 -8.59
C ASN A 213 -5.04 -8.48 -7.59
N GLY A 214 -4.41 -7.89 -6.56
CA GLY A 214 -3.66 -8.62 -5.54
C GLY A 214 -4.53 -9.24 -4.44
N TYR A 215 -5.59 -8.58 -4.00
CA TYR A 215 -6.47 -9.02 -2.92
C TYR A 215 -7.88 -9.27 -3.44
N ILE A 216 -8.45 -10.43 -3.14
CA ILE A 216 -9.81 -10.79 -3.58
C ILE A 216 -10.69 -11.03 -2.37
N LEU A 217 -11.83 -10.33 -2.29
CA LEU A 217 -12.90 -10.66 -1.36
C LEU A 217 -13.73 -11.81 -1.94
N GLY A 218 -13.53 -13.01 -1.40
CA GLY A 218 -14.11 -14.26 -1.86
C GLY A 218 -15.51 -14.51 -1.30
N ASP A 219 -15.81 -15.77 -1.00
CA ASP A 219 -17.12 -16.21 -0.52
C ASP A 219 -17.47 -15.66 0.87
N ILE A 220 -18.77 -15.50 1.10
CA ILE A 220 -19.34 -15.22 2.43
C ILE A 220 -20.29 -16.37 2.76
N VAL A 221 -19.99 -17.10 3.83
CA VAL A 221 -20.67 -18.36 4.17
C VAL A 221 -21.38 -18.21 5.51
N THR A 222 -22.70 -18.09 5.46
CA THR A 222 -23.55 -18.13 6.65
C THR A 222 -23.57 -19.54 7.25
N LYS A 223 -23.18 -19.67 8.52
CA LYS A 223 -23.26 -20.91 9.29
C LYS A 223 -24.53 -20.98 10.11
N ARG A 224 -24.92 -19.83 10.69
CA ARG A 224 -26.12 -19.69 11.52
C ARG A 224 -26.75 -18.31 11.30
N ALA A 225 -28.07 -18.27 11.29
CA ALA A 225 -28.87 -17.05 11.29
C ALA A 225 -30.24 -17.40 11.89
N ASP A 226 -30.31 -17.43 13.21
CA ASP A 226 -31.52 -17.77 13.97
C ASP A 226 -31.58 -16.97 15.27
N ALA A 227 -32.56 -17.26 16.12
CA ALA A 227 -32.76 -16.55 17.40
C ALA A 227 -31.57 -16.68 18.38
N GLY A 228 -30.69 -17.67 18.17
CA GLY A 228 -29.48 -17.86 18.95
C GLY A 228 -28.28 -17.02 18.46
N GLY A 229 -28.42 -16.30 17.34
CA GLY A 229 -27.39 -15.41 16.81
C GLY A 229 -27.12 -15.60 15.32
N ILE A 230 -26.16 -14.81 14.83
CA ILE A 230 -25.65 -14.87 13.45
C ILE A 230 -24.20 -15.34 13.51
N GLU A 231 -23.84 -16.33 12.69
CA GLU A 231 -22.46 -16.78 12.51
C GLU A 231 -22.16 -16.90 11.03
N PHE A 232 -21.07 -16.29 10.58
CA PHE A 232 -20.66 -16.32 9.18
C PHE A 232 -19.15 -16.17 9.02
N ASP A 233 -18.64 -16.76 7.92
CA ASP A 233 -17.26 -16.63 7.52
C ASP A 233 -17.12 -15.74 6.29
N VAL A 234 -16.03 -14.98 6.20
CA VAL A 234 -15.68 -14.15 5.03
C VAL A 234 -14.32 -14.57 4.51
N GLN A 235 -14.25 -14.95 3.24
CA GLN A 235 -13.02 -15.38 2.59
C GLN A 235 -12.24 -14.18 2.04
N VAL A 236 -10.94 -14.16 2.26
CA VAL A 236 -9.98 -13.29 1.56
C VAL A 236 -8.98 -14.17 0.85
N ARG A 237 -8.75 -13.93 -0.44
CA ARG A 237 -7.88 -14.76 -1.28
C ARG A 237 -6.77 -13.93 -1.89
N SER A 238 -5.63 -14.57 -2.13
CA SER A 238 -4.61 -13.99 -2.99
C SER A 238 -5.10 -14.00 -4.44
N GLY A 239 -5.10 -12.83 -5.07
CA GLY A 239 -5.38 -12.68 -6.50
C GLY A 239 -4.14 -12.87 -7.38
N THR A 240 -2.97 -13.03 -6.77
CA THR A 240 -1.70 -13.27 -7.44
C THR A 240 -1.16 -14.66 -7.14
N ASP A 241 -0.36 -15.17 -8.06
CA ASP A 241 0.46 -16.36 -7.86
C ASP A 241 1.96 -16.06 -7.96
N GLY A 242 2.31 -14.77 -7.85
CA GLY A 242 3.67 -14.28 -7.98
C GLY A 242 4.42 -14.13 -6.66
N HIS A 243 3.77 -13.78 -5.56
CA HIS A 243 4.35 -13.60 -4.22
C HIS A 243 3.23 -13.58 -3.16
N ASN A 244 3.56 -13.41 -1.88
CA ASN A 244 2.55 -13.31 -0.82
C ASN A 244 1.80 -11.96 -0.87
N VAL A 245 0.60 -11.87 -0.31
CA VAL A 245 -0.12 -10.61 -0.15
C VAL A 245 -0.54 -10.38 1.31
N PRO A 246 -0.11 -9.29 1.97
CA PRO A 246 0.92 -8.34 1.53
C PRO A 246 2.31 -8.97 1.38
N THR A 247 3.18 -8.35 0.57
CA THR A 247 4.63 -8.62 0.50
C THR A 247 5.42 -7.35 0.86
N GLY A 248 6.76 -7.40 0.76
CA GLY A 248 7.64 -6.30 1.17
C GLY A 248 7.70 -6.18 2.69
N PHE A 249 7.60 -4.96 3.21
CA PHE A 249 7.64 -4.72 4.66
C PHE A 249 6.28 -5.02 5.32
N THR A 250 5.95 -6.31 5.44
CA THR A 250 4.59 -6.77 5.85
C THR A 250 4.15 -6.36 7.25
N GLY A 251 5.05 -5.84 8.09
CA GLY A 251 4.73 -5.33 9.44
C GLY A 251 4.05 -3.96 9.45
N GLU A 252 4.22 -3.16 8.40
CA GLU A 252 3.53 -1.87 8.24
C GLU A 252 2.32 -1.95 7.30
N ARG A 253 2.18 -3.03 6.53
CA ARG A 253 1.09 -3.13 5.55
C ARG A 253 -0.20 -3.58 6.23
N LEU A 254 -1.16 -2.66 6.33
CA LEU A 254 -2.46 -2.93 6.93
C LEU A 254 -3.47 -3.29 5.84
N VAL A 255 -3.92 -4.55 5.82
CA VAL A 255 -5.04 -5.02 5.01
C VAL A 255 -5.95 -5.86 5.90
N TRP A 256 -7.20 -5.50 6.02
CA TRP A 256 -8.12 -6.10 7.00
C TRP A 256 -9.56 -6.07 6.52
N LEU A 257 -10.41 -6.85 7.19
CA LEU A 257 -11.85 -6.82 7.01
C LEU A 257 -12.50 -5.89 8.03
N GLU A 258 -13.26 -4.90 7.56
CA GLU A 258 -14.21 -4.12 8.37
C GLU A 258 -15.61 -4.70 8.16
N VAL A 259 -16.25 -5.10 9.26
CA VAL A 259 -17.56 -5.77 9.26
C VAL A 259 -18.50 -5.06 10.20
N THR A 260 -19.59 -4.53 9.66
CA THR A 260 -20.67 -3.91 10.43
C THR A 260 -21.97 -4.65 10.18
N VAL A 261 -22.66 -5.09 11.23
CA VAL A 261 -24.01 -5.66 11.14
C VAL A 261 -25.02 -4.69 11.73
N THR A 262 -26.04 -4.36 10.95
CA THR A 262 -27.17 -3.53 11.39
C THR A 262 -28.48 -4.30 11.40
N ASP A 263 -29.39 -3.95 12.31
CA ASP A 263 -30.77 -4.42 12.27
C ASP A 263 -31.61 -3.70 11.18
N ASP A 264 -32.91 -4.03 11.12
CA ASP A 264 -33.85 -3.47 10.13
C ASP A 264 -34.09 -1.95 10.32
N ASP A 265 -33.92 -1.45 11.55
CA ASP A 265 -34.01 -0.03 11.88
C ASP A 265 -32.70 0.73 11.59
N GLY A 266 -31.64 0.01 11.21
CA GLY A 266 -30.31 0.56 10.93
C GLY A 266 -29.43 0.74 12.17
N ASN A 267 -29.83 0.23 13.33
CA ASN A 267 -29.00 0.22 14.53
C ASN A 267 -27.87 -0.81 14.37
N VAL A 268 -26.66 -0.41 14.75
CA VAL A 268 -25.49 -1.30 14.73
C VAL A 268 -25.58 -2.28 15.88
N VAL A 269 -25.56 -3.58 15.57
CA VAL A 269 -25.59 -4.68 16.56
C VAL A 269 -24.24 -5.40 16.66
N PHE A 270 -23.35 -5.22 15.69
CA PHE A 270 -22.01 -5.80 15.69
C PHE A 270 -21.04 -4.97 14.86
N VAL A 271 -19.80 -4.84 15.34
CA VAL A 271 -18.69 -4.21 14.64
C VAL A 271 -17.39 -4.97 14.89
N SER A 272 -16.65 -5.25 13.82
CA SER A 272 -15.26 -5.71 13.86
C SER A 272 -14.44 -5.01 12.78
N GLY A 273 -13.14 -4.81 13.03
CA GLY A 273 -12.23 -4.14 12.10
C GLY A 273 -12.41 -2.62 12.02
N ASP A 274 -13.16 -2.02 12.94
CA ASP A 274 -13.20 -0.57 13.13
C ASP A 274 -11.93 -0.05 13.80
N ARG A 275 -11.72 1.25 13.64
CA ARG A 275 -10.61 1.98 14.21
C ARG A 275 -10.97 2.56 15.57
N ASP A 276 -10.00 2.59 16.48
CA ASP A 276 -10.05 3.38 17.69
C ASP A 276 -9.97 4.90 17.38
N PRO A 277 -10.15 5.80 18.37
CA PRO A 277 -10.07 7.23 18.14
C PRO A 277 -8.70 7.76 17.65
N ASN A 278 -7.63 6.96 17.76
CA ASN A 278 -6.32 7.28 17.19
C ASN A 278 -6.23 6.90 15.70
N GLY A 279 -7.13 6.03 15.23
CA GLY A 279 -7.09 5.47 13.88
C GLY A 279 -6.44 4.10 13.78
N ASP A 280 -6.07 3.48 14.90
CA ASP A 280 -5.53 2.12 14.95
C ASP A 280 -6.66 1.09 15.00
N LEU A 281 -6.44 -0.12 14.49
CA LEU A 281 -7.38 -1.22 14.71
C LEU A 281 -7.38 -1.59 16.20
N ARG A 282 -8.52 -2.07 16.71
CA ARG A 282 -8.67 -2.50 18.12
C ARG A 282 -7.95 -3.82 18.40
N ASP A 283 -6.64 -3.87 18.17
CA ASP A 283 -5.77 -5.02 18.37
C ASP A 283 -4.86 -4.88 19.61
N GLY A 284 -3.91 -5.81 19.77
CA GLY A 284 -2.93 -5.81 20.87
C GLY A 284 -1.87 -4.70 20.80
N HIS A 285 -1.95 -3.79 19.83
CA HIS A 285 -1.07 -2.64 19.69
C HIS A 285 -1.84 -1.31 19.73
N SER A 286 -3.17 -1.32 19.85
CA SER A 286 -3.97 -0.12 20.12
C SER A 286 -3.67 0.44 21.51
N ALA A 287 -3.33 1.74 21.55
CA ALA A 287 -3.14 2.46 22.81
C ALA A 287 -4.46 2.55 23.62
N TYR A 288 -5.61 2.63 22.95
CA TYR A 288 -6.92 2.71 23.61
C TYR A 288 -7.35 1.38 24.22
N VAL A 289 -7.01 0.25 23.57
CA VAL A 289 -7.20 -1.09 24.15
C VAL A 289 -6.33 -1.25 25.38
N HIS A 290 -5.04 -0.88 25.31
CA HIS A 290 -4.13 -0.94 26.45
C HIS A 290 -4.54 -0.05 27.62
N ALA A 291 -5.14 1.11 27.33
CA ALA A 291 -5.67 2.02 28.34
C ALA A 291 -7.01 1.55 28.95
N GLY A 292 -7.63 0.48 28.42
CA GLY A 292 -8.95 0.00 28.85
C GLY A 292 -10.10 0.94 28.47
N VAL A 293 -9.87 1.85 27.52
CA VAL A 293 -10.88 2.82 27.04
C VAL A 293 -11.81 2.16 26.02
N THR A 294 -11.30 1.23 25.22
CA THR A 294 -12.08 0.38 24.31
C THR A 294 -11.71 -1.09 24.50
N ALA A 295 -12.62 -1.99 24.15
CA ALA A 295 -12.36 -3.42 24.18
C ALA A 295 -11.52 -3.87 22.98
N LEU A 296 -10.65 -4.86 23.20
CA LEU A 296 -9.98 -5.61 22.12
C LEU A 296 -11.05 -6.22 21.20
N ASP A 297 -10.85 -6.13 19.89
CA ASP A 297 -11.70 -6.82 18.91
C ASP A 297 -11.25 -8.28 18.76
N PRO A 298 -12.04 -9.26 19.24
CA PRO A 298 -11.67 -10.67 19.16
C PRO A 298 -11.93 -11.29 17.78
N TYR A 299 -12.64 -10.57 16.89
CA TYR A 299 -13.02 -11.04 15.56
C TYR A 299 -12.15 -10.43 14.45
N LEU A 300 -11.16 -9.60 14.82
CA LEU A 300 -10.33 -8.89 13.86
C LEU A 300 -9.57 -9.85 12.94
N MET A 301 -9.88 -9.78 11.65
CA MET A 301 -9.08 -10.39 10.58
C MET A 301 -8.19 -9.31 9.95
N SER A 302 -6.89 -9.41 10.18
CA SER A 302 -5.86 -8.54 9.57
C SER A 302 -4.72 -9.39 9.02
N LEU A 303 -4.24 -9.01 7.83
CA LEU A 303 -3.09 -9.61 7.15
C LEU A 303 -1.76 -8.97 7.55
N GLN A 304 -1.77 -7.97 8.43
CA GLN A 304 -0.55 -7.34 8.94
C GLN A 304 0.29 -8.35 9.70
N SER A 305 1.54 -8.53 9.28
CA SER A 305 2.49 -9.36 10.03
C SER A 305 2.94 -8.64 11.30
N ILE A 306 3.36 -9.40 12.31
CA ILE A 306 3.82 -8.81 13.58
C ILE A 306 5.25 -9.25 13.85
N PHE A 307 6.08 -8.35 14.37
CA PHE A 307 7.44 -8.70 14.79
C PHE A 307 7.40 -9.33 16.16
N VAL A 308 8.04 -10.48 16.33
CA VAL A 308 8.17 -11.14 17.62
C VAL A 308 9.63 -11.09 18.03
N THR A 309 9.90 -10.54 19.21
CA THR A 309 11.25 -10.53 19.79
C THR A 309 11.28 -11.35 21.08
N GLN A 310 12.43 -11.96 21.35
CA GLN A 310 12.67 -12.70 22.58
C GLN A 310 13.29 -11.79 23.64
N ASN A 311 12.69 -11.75 24.82
CA ASN A 311 13.24 -11.07 25.98
C ASN A 311 14.36 -11.90 26.65
N VAL A 312 15.14 -11.26 27.54
CA VAL A 312 16.31 -11.87 28.21
C VAL A 312 15.96 -13.10 29.08
N ARG A 313 14.68 -13.29 29.45
CA ARG A 313 14.21 -14.46 30.20
C ARG A 313 13.60 -15.55 29.31
N GLY A 314 13.69 -15.39 28.00
CA GLY A 314 13.18 -16.34 27.01
C GLY A 314 11.69 -16.24 26.73
N GLY A 315 11.01 -15.20 27.21
CA GLY A 315 9.63 -14.92 26.78
C GLY A 315 9.62 -14.20 25.44
N GLU A 316 8.66 -14.54 24.58
CA GLU A 316 8.39 -13.82 23.34
C GLU A 316 7.42 -12.66 23.58
N ILE A 317 7.60 -11.55 22.86
CA ILE A 317 6.68 -10.40 22.88
C ILE A 317 6.55 -9.81 21.47
N GLU A 318 5.34 -9.36 21.13
CA GLU A 318 5.02 -8.69 19.89
C GLU A 318 5.46 -7.22 19.91
N HIS A 319 5.97 -6.73 18.78
CA HIS A 319 6.43 -5.36 18.60
C HIS A 319 6.01 -4.79 17.25
N VAL A 320 5.82 -3.47 17.25
CA VAL A 320 5.59 -2.67 16.04
C VAL A 320 6.88 -2.44 15.25
N ILE A 321 8.04 -2.39 15.93
CA ILE A 321 9.36 -2.20 15.31
C ILE A 321 10.26 -3.42 15.64
N PRO A 322 10.98 -4.01 14.66
CA PRO A 322 11.81 -5.20 14.86
C PRO A 322 13.18 -4.88 15.48
N ILE A 323 13.21 -4.08 16.55
CA ILE A 323 14.44 -3.80 17.30
C ILE A 323 14.38 -4.57 18.62
N PRO A 324 15.35 -5.47 18.91
CA PRO A 324 15.44 -6.09 20.22
C PRO A 324 15.73 -5.00 21.26
N TYR A 325 14.78 -4.76 22.18
CA TYR A 325 14.97 -3.80 23.27
C TYR A 325 15.99 -4.35 24.27
N PRO A 326 17.18 -3.73 24.43
CA PRO A 326 18.11 -4.16 25.46
C PRO A 326 17.65 -3.69 26.84
N VAL A 327 18.14 -4.36 27.87
CA VAL A 327 18.00 -3.98 29.28
C VAL A 327 18.82 -2.72 29.64
N THR A 328 19.60 -2.16 28.70
CA THR A 328 20.42 -0.95 28.86
C THR A 328 20.32 -0.02 27.63
N ALA A 329 20.67 1.26 27.81
CA ALA A 329 20.21 2.41 27.05
C ALA A 329 20.63 2.56 25.56
N LEU A 330 21.09 1.51 24.87
CA LEU A 330 21.37 1.59 23.43
C LEU A 330 20.98 0.28 22.71
N PRO A 331 19.95 0.27 21.84
CA PRO A 331 19.70 -0.87 20.95
C PRO A 331 20.94 -1.12 20.06
N ARG A 332 21.61 -2.25 20.28
CA ARG A 332 22.77 -2.68 19.49
C ARG A 332 22.40 -3.93 18.71
N VAL A 333 22.16 -3.78 17.41
CA VAL A 333 21.99 -4.90 16.48
C VAL A 333 23.38 -5.50 16.19
N LEU A 334 23.58 -6.76 16.57
CA LEU A 334 24.82 -7.50 16.34
C LEU A 334 24.66 -8.49 15.19
N PRO A 335 25.72 -8.76 14.40
CA PRO A 335 25.62 -9.78 13.38
C PRO A 335 25.45 -11.15 14.02
N SER A 336 24.67 -12.04 13.39
CA SER A 336 24.53 -13.41 13.87
C SER A 336 25.90 -14.10 13.94
N ALA A 337 26.15 -14.81 15.06
CA ALA A 337 27.37 -15.60 15.25
C ALA A 337 27.37 -16.92 14.44
N VAL A 338 26.26 -17.26 13.78
CA VAL A 338 26.07 -18.48 13.00
C VAL A 338 25.50 -18.15 11.61
N SER A 339 25.75 -19.04 10.64
CA SER A 339 25.16 -18.92 9.31
C SER A 339 23.64 -19.09 9.38
N LEU A 340 22.90 -18.15 8.79
CA LEU A 340 21.44 -18.15 8.74
C LEU A 340 20.88 -18.68 7.42
N VAL A 341 21.72 -19.26 6.55
CA VAL A 341 21.30 -19.78 5.23
C VAL A 341 20.23 -20.87 5.35
N PHE A 342 20.25 -21.65 6.44
CA PHE A 342 19.27 -22.71 6.67
C PHE A 342 18.04 -22.23 7.44
N THR A 343 18.21 -21.33 8.42
CA THR A 343 17.10 -20.89 9.27
C THR A 343 16.29 -19.76 8.62
N GLY A 344 16.89 -18.98 7.72
CA GLY A 344 16.27 -17.82 7.11
C GLY A 344 16.14 -16.60 8.03
N GLU A 345 16.30 -16.77 9.34
CA GLU A 345 16.15 -15.72 10.35
C GLU A 345 17.04 -15.97 11.59
N PRO A 346 17.41 -14.92 12.36
CA PRO A 346 18.13 -15.07 13.63
C PRO A 346 17.26 -15.73 14.71
N ALA A 347 17.89 -16.26 15.76
CA ALA A 347 17.17 -16.98 16.81
C ALA A 347 16.35 -16.09 17.76
N THR A 348 16.54 -14.77 17.71
CA THR A 348 16.02 -13.81 18.69
C THR A 348 14.87 -12.96 18.17
N GLU A 349 14.68 -12.92 16.86
CA GLU A 349 13.67 -12.13 16.18
C GLU A 349 13.09 -12.94 15.02
N ARG A 350 11.76 -12.92 14.87
CA ARG A 350 11.06 -13.55 13.75
C ARG A 350 9.88 -12.69 13.30
N VAL A 351 9.50 -12.84 12.04
CA VAL A 351 8.26 -12.28 11.51
C VAL A 351 7.14 -13.30 11.70
N HIS A 352 6.13 -12.97 12.49
CA HIS A 352 4.89 -13.73 12.50
C HIS A 352 4.07 -13.35 11.26
N LYS A 353 4.38 -14.02 10.13
CA LYS A 353 3.71 -13.75 8.85
C LYS A 353 2.22 -14.08 8.93
N ARG A 354 1.38 -13.09 8.63
CA ARG A 354 -0.09 -13.24 8.55
C ARG A 354 -0.66 -13.11 7.13
N GLY A 355 0.17 -12.69 6.18
CA GLY A 355 -0.21 -12.59 4.77
C GLY A 355 -0.64 -13.92 4.14
N ILE A 356 -1.14 -13.83 2.92
CA ILE A 356 -1.67 -14.94 2.13
C ILE A 356 -0.63 -15.35 1.10
N GLU A 357 -0.27 -16.63 1.07
CA GLU A 357 0.61 -17.21 0.06
C GLU A 357 0.03 -17.12 -1.38
N PRO A 358 0.86 -17.22 -2.44
CA PRO A 358 0.40 -17.39 -3.82
C PRO A 358 -0.77 -18.38 -3.94
N LEU A 359 -1.88 -17.95 -4.53
CA LEU A 359 -3.13 -18.73 -4.68
C LEU A 359 -3.81 -19.19 -3.36
N GLY A 360 -3.31 -18.74 -2.22
CA GLY A 360 -3.82 -19.08 -0.90
C GLY A 360 -5.06 -18.28 -0.50
N GLU A 361 -5.53 -18.55 0.71
CA GLU A 361 -6.69 -17.88 1.30
C GLU A 361 -6.64 -17.79 2.82
N ARG A 362 -7.42 -16.88 3.37
CA ARG A 362 -7.69 -16.71 4.80
C ARG A 362 -9.18 -16.48 5.00
N TRP A 363 -9.67 -16.81 6.18
CA TRP A 363 -11.08 -16.66 6.55
C TRP A 363 -11.20 -15.82 7.81
N GLY A 364 -12.02 -14.77 7.76
CA GLY A 364 -12.52 -14.06 8.93
C GLY A 364 -13.76 -14.77 9.46
N HIS A 365 -13.86 -14.95 10.77
CA HIS A 365 -14.96 -15.63 11.44
C HIS A 365 -15.69 -14.65 12.34
N TYR A 366 -17.01 -14.50 12.17
CA TYR A 366 -17.80 -13.48 12.86
C TYR A 366 -19.01 -14.10 13.54
N VAL A 367 -19.22 -13.72 14.80
CA VAL A 367 -20.35 -14.17 15.62
C VAL A 367 -21.04 -12.96 16.22
N VAL A 368 -22.33 -12.80 15.89
CA VAL A 368 -23.26 -11.90 16.56
C VAL A 368 -24.09 -12.75 17.52
N GLU A 369 -23.92 -12.50 18.81
CA GLU A 369 -24.63 -13.23 19.85
C GLU A 369 -26.14 -12.92 19.81
N GLY A 370 -26.96 -13.89 20.20
CA GLY A 370 -28.42 -13.75 20.18
C GLY A 370 -28.97 -12.62 21.07
N ASP A 371 -28.25 -12.25 22.12
CA ASP A 371 -28.62 -11.15 23.03
C ASP A 371 -28.32 -9.76 22.45
N ALA A 372 -27.48 -9.66 21.43
CA ALA A 372 -27.24 -8.45 20.66
C ALA A 372 -28.33 -8.22 19.58
N LEU A 373 -29.14 -9.23 19.28
CA LEU A 373 -30.23 -9.12 18.32
C LEU A 373 -31.40 -8.32 18.89
N THR A 374 -31.91 -7.38 18.11
CA THR A 374 -33.04 -6.51 18.43
C THR A 374 -34.43 -7.09 18.10
N GLY A 375 -34.50 -8.26 17.46
CA GLY A 375 -35.76 -8.95 17.19
C GLY A 375 -35.72 -9.87 15.97
N PRO A 376 -36.88 -10.32 15.47
CA PRO A 376 -36.97 -10.93 14.16
C PRO A 376 -36.76 -9.87 13.09
N GLY A 377 -36.10 -10.23 11.99
CA GLY A 377 -35.91 -9.30 10.89
C GLY A 377 -34.73 -9.65 10.00
N PRO A 378 -34.57 -8.92 8.90
CA PRO A 378 -33.33 -8.93 8.17
C PRO A 378 -32.27 -8.17 8.98
N TYR A 379 -31.13 -8.81 9.20
CA TYR A 379 -29.90 -8.16 9.62
C TYR A 379 -29.02 -7.98 8.40
N ARG A 380 -28.49 -6.79 8.21
CA ARG A 380 -27.62 -6.46 7.07
C ARG A 380 -26.17 -6.39 7.55
N ALA A 381 -25.31 -7.25 7.01
CA ALA A 381 -23.87 -7.13 7.15
C ALA A 381 -23.28 -6.39 5.95
N VAL A 382 -22.56 -5.30 6.21
CA VAL A 382 -21.68 -4.64 5.26
C VAL A 382 -20.25 -5.05 5.58
N ILE A 383 -19.58 -5.65 4.60
CA ILE A 383 -18.25 -6.23 4.73
C ILE A 383 -17.33 -5.54 3.72
N LYS A 384 -16.26 -4.92 4.21
CA LYS A 384 -15.28 -4.22 3.40
C LYS A 384 -13.90 -4.83 3.57
N LEU A 385 -13.18 -5.01 2.47
CA LEU A 385 -11.73 -5.26 2.51
C LEU A 385 -11.02 -3.94 2.30
N ILE A 386 -10.26 -3.49 3.30
CA ILE A 386 -9.63 -2.17 3.32
C ILE A 386 -8.11 -2.34 3.30
N GLN A 387 -7.42 -1.41 2.61
CA GLN A 387 -5.97 -1.27 2.67
C GLN A 387 -5.58 0.12 3.18
N GLN A 388 -4.59 0.15 4.07
CA GLN A 388 -3.89 1.35 4.52
C GLN A 388 -2.38 1.07 4.52
N PRO A 389 -1.55 1.99 4.01
CA PRO A 389 -0.12 1.71 3.81
C PRO A 389 0.67 1.56 5.10
N VAL A 390 0.30 2.29 6.16
CA VAL A 390 1.02 2.34 7.44
C VAL A 390 0.01 2.39 8.61
N PRO A 391 0.12 1.57 9.66
CA PRO A 391 -0.71 1.67 10.87
C PRO A 391 -0.29 2.88 11.71
N ILE A 392 -1.22 3.44 12.49
CA ILE A 392 -0.97 4.69 13.22
C ILE A 392 -0.04 4.46 14.42
N ASN A 393 -0.09 3.28 15.02
CA ASN A 393 0.83 2.86 16.08
C ASN A 393 2.30 2.93 15.64
N LEU A 394 2.61 2.72 14.35
CA LEU A 394 3.95 2.85 13.79
C LEU A 394 4.34 4.33 13.64
N VAL A 395 3.42 5.18 13.18
CA VAL A 395 3.62 6.65 13.12
C VAL A 395 3.93 7.18 14.52
N VAL A 396 3.19 6.73 15.53
CA VAL A 396 3.42 7.10 16.93
C VAL A 396 4.77 6.57 17.44
N ALA A 397 5.14 5.33 17.09
CA ALA A 397 6.40 4.73 17.53
C ALA A 397 7.65 5.44 16.98
N MET A 398 7.54 6.10 15.82
CA MET A 398 8.65 6.83 15.18
C MET A 398 8.62 8.35 15.39
N GLN A 399 7.61 8.89 16.07
CA GLN A 399 7.37 10.34 16.15
C GLN A 399 8.54 11.14 16.74
N ASP A 400 9.35 10.55 17.61
CA ASP A 400 10.49 11.22 18.26
C ASP A 400 11.63 11.55 17.29
N VAL A 401 11.68 10.88 16.12
CA VAL A 401 12.64 11.19 15.05
C VAL A 401 12.18 12.42 14.25
N GLY A 402 10.86 12.65 14.18
CA GLY A 402 10.23 13.66 13.34
C GLY A 402 9.91 13.14 11.92
N PHE A 403 9.15 13.94 11.19
CA PHE A 403 8.80 13.68 9.79
C PHE A 403 9.31 14.83 8.92
N ASP A 404 9.69 14.52 7.68
CA ASP A 404 10.15 15.51 6.71
C ASP A 404 9.04 16.51 6.34
N TYR A 405 9.45 17.61 5.71
CA TYR A 405 8.54 18.66 5.18
C TYR A 405 7.66 19.35 6.22
N GLY A 406 8.04 19.29 7.50
CA GLY A 406 7.31 19.95 8.58
C GLY A 406 5.99 19.26 8.96
N LEU A 407 5.76 18.04 8.48
CA LEU A 407 4.56 17.27 8.82
C LEU A 407 4.59 16.87 10.29
N THR A 408 3.48 17.10 10.99
CA THR A 408 3.30 16.59 12.35
C THR A 408 2.87 15.11 12.32
N PRO A 409 3.16 14.32 13.38
CA PRO A 409 2.67 12.95 13.47
C PRO A 409 1.15 12.83 13.31
N ARG A 410 0.39 13.83 13.79
CA ARG A 410 -1.07 13.87 13.64
C ARG A 410 -1.50 14.05 12.19
N GLN A 411 -0.90 15.00 11.46
CA GLN A 411 -1.19 15.21 10.04
C GLN A 411 -0.87 13.96 9.21
N VAL A 412 0.26 13.30 9.50
CA VAL A 412 0.63 12.04 8.86
C VAL A 412 -0.42 10.97 9.13
N GLY A 413 -0.83 10.80 10.40
CA GLY A 413 -1.85 9.83 10.78
C GLY A 413 -3.20 10.10 10.12
N ASP A 414 -3.67 11.34 10.15
CA ASP A 414 -4.93 11.77 9.51
C ASP A 414 -4.93 11.50 8.01
N ALA A 415 -3.84 11.82 7.32
CA ALA A 415 -3.73 11.58 5.89
C ALA A 415 -3.66 10.08 5.57
N TYR A 416 -3.03 9.27 6.43
CA TYR A 416 -3.06 7.81 6.29
C TYR A 416 -4.45 7.19 6.48
N ILE A 417 -5.22 7.71 7.43
CA ILE A 417 -6.61 7.27 7.64
C ILE A 417 -7.48 7.68 6.46
N ALA A 418 -7.38 8.94 6.02
CA ALA A 418 -8.20 9.52 4.96
C ALA A 418 -7.95 8.88 3.59
N GLY A 419 -6.71 8.51 3.28
CA GLY A 419 -6.35 7.88 2.00
C GLY A 419 -6.42 6.35 1.99
N ALA A 420 -6.89 5.71 3.06
CA ALA A 420 -7.16 4.28 3.08
C ALA A 420 -8.21 3.91 2.02
N GLN A 421 -7.99 2.82 1.28
CA GLN A 421 -8.85 2.42 0.16
C GLN A 421 -9.71 1.21 0.52
N VAL A 422 -11.01 1.34 0.28
CA VAL A 422 -11.93 0.19 0.24
C VAL A 422 -11.70 -0.54 -1.08
N LEU A 423 -11.05 -1.69 -1.01
CA LEU A 423 -10.76 -2.52 -2.17
C LEU A 423 -12.02 -3.20 -2.68
N TRP A 424 -12.77 -3.81 -1.76
CA TRP A 424 -14.01 -4.50 -2.06
C TRP A 424 -15.04 -4.21 -0.98
N GLU A 425 -16.31 -4.19 -1.38
CA GLU A 425 -17.45 -4.08 -0.49
C GLU A 425 -18.50 -5.08 -0.92
N ARG A 426 -19.04 -5.83 0.04
CA ARG A 426 -20.14 -6.77 -0.16
C ARG A 426 -21.16 -6.64 0.96
N GLU A 427 -22.40 -6.90 0.60
CA GLU A 427 -23.52 -6.92 1.54
C GLU A 427 -24.11 -8.34 1.61
N VAL A 428 -24.50 -8.76 2.81
CA VAL A 428 -25.26 -9.99 3.06
C VAL A 428 -26.43 -9.70 4.00
N ILE A 429 -27.58 -10.29 3.71
CA ILE A 429 -28.78 -10.18 4.54
C ILE A 429 -29.03 -11.51 5.24
N PHE A 430 -29.14 -11.47 6.56
CA PHE A 430 -29.51 -12.61 7.41
C PHE A 430 -30.95 -12.45 7.86
N ASN A 431 -31.84 -13.35 7.43
CA ASN A 431 -33.23 -13.33 7.88
C ASN A 431 -33.37 -14.22 9.13
N ILE A 432 -33.70 -13.59 10.26
CA ILE A 432 -33.93 -14.32 11.52
C ILE A 432 -35.42 -14.54 11.70
N ASP A 433 -35.84 -15.81 11.62
CA ASP A 433 -37.22 -16.20 11.86
C ASP A 433 -37.53 -16.26 13.37
N PRO A 434 -38.73 -15.83 13.81
CA PRO A 434 -39.16 -15.87 15.22
C PRO A 434 -39.39 -17.31 15.78
N GLY A 435 -39.04 -18.37 15.02
CA GLY A 435 -39.53 -19.73 15.25
C GLY A 435 -38.50 -20.82 15.59
N GLN A 436 -37.20 -20.52 15.68
CA GLN A 436 -36.18 -21.53 16.04
C GLN A 436 -35.55 -21.27 17.40
N ALA A 437 -36.38 -21.16 18.44
CA ALA A 437 -35.93 -21.54 19.78
C ALA A 437 -35.78 -23.07 19.79
N THR A 438 -34.54 -23.56 19.90
CA THR A 438 -34.27 -24.99 20.11
C THR A 438 -35.04 -25.47 21.33
N ASN A 439 -36.08 -26.28 21.12
CA ASN A 439 -36.66 -27.11 22.16
C ASN A 439 -35.61 -28.13 22.59
N GLN A 440 -34.71 -27.76 23.52
CA GLN A 440 -34.11 -28.72 24.43
C GLN A 440 -35.22 -29.17 25.38
N THR A 441 -35.96 -30.20 24.97
CA THR A 441 -36.66 -31.05 25.93
C THR A 441 -35.60 -31.84 26.69
N ASP A 442 -35.30 -31.39 27.90
CA ASP A 442 -34.70 -32.22 28.94
C ASP A 442 -35.61 -33.44 29.16
N ASN A 443 -35.22 -34.57 28.57
CA ASN A 443 -35.76 -35.86 28.98
C ASN A 443 -35.10 -36.26 30.30
N GLU A 444 -35.62 -35.72 31.41
CA GLU A 444 -35.49 -36.36 32.72
C GLU A 444 -36.15 -37.74 32.64
N THR A 445 -35.33 -38.77 32.45
CA THR A 445 -35.77 -40.15 32.62
C THR A 445 -35.65 -40.48 34.10
N LYS A 446 -36.77 -40.38 34.82
CA LYS A 446 -36.93 -41.09 36.10
C LYS A 446 -36.80 -42.60 35.85
N LEU A 447 -35.79 -43.21 36.44
CA LEU A 447 -35.72 -44.64 36.63
C LEU A 447 -36.25 -44.94 38.04
N ASP A 448 -37.47 -45.47 38.09
CA ASP A 448 -37.92 -46.29 39.21
C ASP A 448 -37.26 -47.67 39.08
N GLY A 449 -36.59 -48.11 40.15
CA GLY A 449 -35.94 -49.41 40.29
C GLY A 449 -35.23 -49.55 41.62
#